data_AF-A0A350Y8X4-F1
#
_entry.id   AF-A0A350Y8X4-F1
#
_cell.length_a   1.000
_cell.length_b   1.000
_cell.length_c   1.000
_cell.angle_alpha   90.00
_cell.angle_beta   90.00
_cell.angle_gamma   90.00
#
_symmetry.space_group_name_H-M   'P 1'
#
loop_
_entity.id
_entity.type
_entity.pdbx_description
1 polymer ?
#
loop_
_entity_poly.entity_id
_entity_poly.type
_entity_poly.pdbx_seq_one_letter_code
_entity_poly.pdbx_strand_id
1 'polypeptide(L)'
;MYALNNLAISHFVVGDYIKAIEFHQQQLERARNVRSHAQEGIALSGIGAAYAALGDYEKAINYYNQSLGITPIESAPQWKSLTLRNLGNAYLAQNDYQKAIQYQQESLALSRTIGDRYGEMQALGNLGNTYAISGNFNRAIEYQQQSLRILSCFSGCFNTASEI
;
A
#
# COMPACT_ATOMS: atom_id res chain seq x y z
N MET A 1 -16.56 12.59 2.13
CA MET A 1 -15.32 11.95 1.64
C MET A 1 -14.94 10.81 2.57
N TYR A 2 -14.69 11.05 3.86
CA TYR A 2 -14.39 9.99 4.85
C TYR A 2 -15.46 8.89 4.98
N ALA A 3 -16.75 9.24 5.00
CA ALA A 3 -17.82 8.23 5.08
C ALA A 3 -17.86 7.28 3.87
N LEU A 4 -17.66 7.82 2.66
CA LEU A 4 -17.58 7.02 1.42
C LEU A 4 -16.36 6.10 1.46
N ASN A 5 -15.22 6.62 1.90
CA ASN A 5 -14.00 5.82 2.09
C ASN A 5 -14.23 4.67 3.08
N ASN A 6 -14.89 4.93 4.21
CA ASN A 6 -15.14 3.89 5.22
C ASN A 6 -16.12 2.82 4.73
N LEU A 7 -17.16 3.21 3.99
CA LEU A 7 -18.07 2.26 3.34
C LEU A 7 -17.33 1.40 2.31
N ALA A 8 -16.50 2.03 1.47
CA ALA A 8 -15.70 1.32 0.49
C ALA A 8 -14.75 0.30 1.13
N ILE A 9 -14.04 0.70 2.19
CA ILE A 9 -13.18 -0.21 2.98
C ILE A 9 -14.00 -1.34 3.60
N SER A 10 -15.18 -1.05 4.14
CA SER A 10 -16.04 -2.08 4.74
C SER A 10 -16.46 -3.13 3.71
N HIS A 11 -16.88 -2.68 2.52
CA HIS A 11 -17.21 -3.56 1.40
C HIS A 11 -15.99 -4.35 0.90
N PHE A 12 -14.83 -3.71 0.84
CA PHE A 12 -13.57 -4.38 0.48
C PHE A 12 -13.23 -5.52 1.45
N VAL A 13 -13.38 -5.29 2.76
CA VAL A 13 -13.07 -6.29 3.80
C VAL A 13 -14.01 -7.50 3.73
N VAL A 14 -15.30 -7.30 3.41
CA VAL A 14 -16.25 -8.43 3.23
C VAL A 14 -16.15 -9.09 1.85
N GLY A 15 -15.23 -8.65 0.99
CA GLY A 15 -15.00 -9.21 -0.34
C GLY A 15 -15.93 -8.67 -1.43
N ASP A 16 -16.78 -7.69 -1.14
CA ASP A 16 -17.64 -7.02 -2.12
C ASP A 16 -16.85 -5.91 -2.85
N TYR A 17 -15.86 -6.33 -3.65
CA TYR A 17 -14.94 -5.42 -4.33
C TYR A 17 -15.63 -4.51 -5.34
N ILE A 18 -16.75 -4.95 -5.94
CA ILE A 18 -17.52 -4.14 -6.88
C ILE A 18 -18.15 -2.95 -6.15
N LYS A 19 -18.81 -3.16 -5.01
CA LYS A 19 -19.32 -2.04 -4.21
C LYS A 19 -18.21 -1.17 -3.64
N ALA A 20 -17.07 -1.76 -3.28
CA ALA A 20 -15.90 -0.96 -2.87
C ALA A 20 -15.47 0.02 -3.97
N ILE A 21 -15.44 -0.44 -5.24
CA ILE A 21 -15.16 0.41 -6.40
C ILE A 21 -16.22 1.50 -6.55
N GLU A 22 -17.51 1.16 -6.47
CA GLU A 22 -18.60 2.14 -6.59
C GLU A 22 -18.48 3.28 -5.56
N PHE A 23 -18.24 2.94 -4.29
CA PHE A 23 -18.10 3.95 -3.24
C PHE A 23 -16.83 4.78 -3.38
N HIS A 24 -15.71 4.19 -3.80
CA HIS A 24 -14.51 4.96 -4.09
C HIS A 24 -14.68 5.84 -5.36
N GLN A 25 -15.46 5.43 -6.36
CA GLN A 25 -15.79 6.28 -7.51
C GLN A 25 -16.63 7.50 -7.10
N GLN A 26 -17.61 7.32 -6.21
CA GLN A 26 -18.35 8.45 -5.64
C GLN A 26 -17.43 9.38 -4.83
N GLN A 27 -16.48 8.81 -4.07
CA GLN A 27 -15.46 9.60 -3.36
C GLN A 27 -14.60 10.39 -4.35
N LEU A 28 -14.19 9.76 -5.45
CA LEU A 28 -13.36 10.35 -6.49
C LEU A 28 -14.04 11.55 -7.15
N GLU A 29 -15.30 11.39 -7.57
CA GLU A 29 -16.10 12.47 -8.16
C GLU A 29 -16.23 13.65 -7.19
N ARG A 30 -16.55 13.36 -5.93
CA ARG A 30 -16.67 14.41 -4.91
C ARG A 30 -15.34 15.12 -4.65
N ALA A 31 -14.23 14.39 -4.61
CA ALA A 31 -12.90 14.96 -4.42
C ALA A 31 -12.52 15.90 -5.57
N ARG A 32 -12.85 15.55 -6.82
CA ARG A 32 -12.67 16.41 -7.99
C ARG A 32 -13.51 17.67 -7.93
N ASN A 33 -14.77 17.55 -7.52
CA ASN A 33 -15.68 18.71 -7.39
C ASN A 33 -15.17 19.74 -6.38
N VAL A 34 -14.57 19.28 -5.28
CA VAL A 34 -13.97 20.17 -4.26
C VAL A 34 -12.47 20.43 -4.49
N ARG A 35 -11.92 19.95 -5.61
CA ARG A 35 -10.51 20.09 -6.01
C ARG A 35 -9.50 19.65 -4.93
N SER A 36 -9.81 18.55 -4.24
CA SER A 36 -8.93 17.96 -3.23
C SER A 36 -8.08 16.83 -3.83
N HIS A 37 -6.87 17.16 -4.26
CA HIS A 37 -5.93 16.19 -4.84
C HIS A 37 -5.58 15.03 -3.88
N ALA A 38 -5.46 15.31 -2.58
CA ALA A 38 -5.21 14.27 -1.58
C ALA A 38 -6.36 13.25 -1.51
N GLN A 39 -7.62 13.72 -1.51
CA GLN A 39 -8.79 12.84 -1.45
C GLN A 39 -9.03 12.11 -2.77
N GLU A 40 -8.71 12.77 -3.88
CA GLU A 40 -8.73 12.16 -5.22
C GLU A 40 -7.72 11.00 -5.27
N GLY A 41 -6.51 11.22 -4.76
CA GLY A 41 -5.45 10.23 -4.68
C GLY A 41 -5.82 9.01 -3.85
N ILE A 42 -6.40 9.24 -2.66
CA ILE A 42 -6.88 8.16 -1.78
C ILE A 42 -7.97 7.33 -2.49
N ALA A 43 -8.92 8.00 -3.16
CA ALA A 43 -9.98 7.30 -3.89
C ALA A 43 -9.43 6.44 -5.04
N LEU A 44 -8.51 6.98 -5.85
CA LEU A 44 -7.85 6.23 -6.92
C LEU A 44 -7.07 5.02 -6.38
N SER A 45 -6.36 5.19 -5.26
CA SER A 45 -5.63 4.09 -4.63
C SER A 45 -6.59 2.99 -4.12
N GLY A 46 -7.72 3.38 -3.53
CA GLY A 46 -8.77 2.44 -3.12
C GLY A 46 -9.39 1.66 -4.28
N ILE A 47 -9.68 2.33 -5.41
CA ILE A 47 -10.14 1.68 -6.64
C ILE A 47 -9.09 0.69 -7.16
N GLY A 48 -7.81 1.10 -7.17
CA GLY A 48 -6.71 0.23 -7.58
C GLY A 48 -6.60 -1.02 -6.71
N ALA A 49 -6.79 -0.89 -5.39
CA ALA A 49 -6.80 -2.01 -4.45
C ALA A 49 -7.93 -3.00 -4.73
N ALA A 50 -9.13 -2.50 -4.99
CA ALA A 50 -10.27 -3.34 -5.32
C ALA A 50 -10.08 -4.10 -6.65
N TYR A 51 -9.53 -3.45 -7.69
CA TYR A 51 -9.19 -4.14 -8.94
C TYR A 51 -8.10 -5.20 -8.75
N ALA A 52 -7.07 -4.91 -7.95
CA ALA A 52 -6.03 -5.89 -7.64
C ALA A 52 -6.62 -7.13 -6.92
N ALA A 53 -7.58 -6.92 -6.02
CA ALA A 53 -8.29 -8.01 -5.34
C ALA A 53 -9.18 -8.84 -6.29
N LEU A 54 -9.68 -8.22 -7.36
CA LEU A 54 -10.39 -8.90 -8.46
C LEU A 54 -9.45 -9.61 -9.45
N GLY A 55 -8.13 -9.46 -9.31
CA GLY A 55 -7.13 -10.00 -10.24
C GLY A 55 -6.90 -9.16 -11.50
N ASP A 56 -7.57 -8.01 -11.64
CA ASP A 56 -7.37 -7.07 -12.75
C ASP A 56 -6.18 -6.14 -12.43
N TYR A 57 -4.97 -6.70 -12.51
CA TYR A 57 -3.75 -5.98 -12.16
C TYR A 57 -3.43 -4.84 -13.12
N GLU A 58 -3.88 -4.91 -14.38
CA GLU A 58 -3.68 -3.84 -15.36
C GLU A 58 -4.46 -2.58 -14.95
N LYS A 59 -5.74 -2.71 -14.62
CA LYS A 59 -6.51 -1.58 -14.09
C LYS A 59 -5.96 -1.10 -12.75
N ALA A 60 -5.57 -2.03 -11.87
CA ALA A 60 -4.98 -1.66 -10.59
C ALA A 60 -3.75 -0.76 -10.76
N ILE A 61 -2.81 -1.16 -11.62
CA ILE A 61 -1.60 -0.40 -11.94
C ILE A 61 -1.96 0.98 -12.51
N ASN A 62 -2.94 1.06 -13.42
CA ASN A 62 -3.38 2.33 -13.99
C ASN A 62 -3.89 3.29 -12.90
N TYR A 63 -4.77 2.82 -12.01
CA TYR A 63 -5.31 3.63 -10.92
C TYR A 63 -4.26 4.04 -9.88
N TYR A 64 -3.34 3.15 -9.53
CA TYR A 64 -2.22 3.49 -8.63
C TYR A 64 -1.31 4.56 -9.23
N ASN A 65 -0.96 4.47 -10.52
CA ASN A 65 -0.16 5.49 -11.18
C ASN A 65 -0.88 6.85 -11.22
N GLN A 66 -2.19 6.87 -11.50
CA GLN A 66 -2.98 8.10 -11.40
C GLN A 66 -2.93 8.68 -9.99
N SER A 67 -3.14 7.85 -8.95
CA SER A 67 -3.05 8.25 -7.55
C SER A 67 -1.71 8.88 -7.20
N LEU A 68 -0.59 8.25 -7.59
CA LEU A 68 0.76 8.75 -7.34
C LEU A 68 1.07 10.05 -8.09
N GLY A 69 0.52 10.21 -9.30
CA GLY A 69 0.71 11.39 -10.13
C GLY A 69 -0.02 12.63 -9.60
N ILE A 70 -1.14 12.46 -8.91
CA ILE A 70 -1.91 13.60 -8.40
C ILE A 70 -1.67 13.92 -6.92
N THR A 71 -1.14 12.98 -6.13
CA THR A 71 -1.00 13.16 -4.67
C THR A 71 0.35 13.79 -4.31
N PRO A 72 0.38 15.06 -3.84
CA PRO A 72 1.59 15.67 -3.30
C PRO A 72 2.05 14.89 -2.06
N ILE A 73 3.36 14.67 -1.94
CA ILE A 73 3.95 13.88 -0.84
C ILE A 73 3.55 14.47 0.52
N GLU A 74 3.51 15.78 0.61
CA GLU A 74 3.24 16.57 1.81
C GLU A 74 1.81 16.41 2.32
N SER A 75 0.89 16.02 1.44
CA SER A 75 -0.55 16.00 1.73
C SER A 75 -1.04 14.67 2.31
N ALA A 76 -0.43 13.56 1.91
CA ALA A 76 -0.86 12.21 2.29
C ALA A 76 0.30 11.20 2.18
N PRO A 77 1.41 11.39 2.92
CA PRO A 77 2.61 10.59 2.74
C PRO A 77 2.42 9.09 3.04
N GLN A 78 1.65 8.76 4.08
CA GLN A 78 1.34 7.37 4.43
C GLN A 78 0.57 6.66 3.30
N TRP A 79 -0.42 7.34 2.72
CA TRP A 79 -1.20 6.83 1.59
C TRP A 79 -0.36 6.66 0.33
N LYS A 80 0.58 7.57 0.09
CA LYS A 80 1.52 7.45 -1.02
C LYS A 80 2.43 6.24 -0.84
N SER A 81 2.95 6.02 0.37
CA SER A 81 3.75 4.83 0.69
C SER A 81 2.94 3.55 0.48
N LEU A 82 1.71 3.49 0.98
CA LEU A 82 0.81 2.35 0.76
C LEU A 82 0.56 2.09 -0.74
N THR A 83 0.33 3.16 -1.51
CA THR A 83 0.06 3.07 -2.96
C THR A 83 1.28 2.54 -3.71
N LEU A 84 2.49 3.02 -3.41
CA LEU A 84 3.74 2.51 -3.98
C LEU A 84 3.91 1.01 -3.69
N ARG A 85 3.66 0.59 -2.45
CA ARG A 85 3.74 -0.81 -2.05
C ARG A 85 2.74 -1.68 -2.81
N ASN A 86 1.49 -1.23 -2.93
CA ASN A 86 0.45 -1.95 -3.64
C ASN A 86 0.71 -2.02 -5.14
N LEU A 87 1.26 -0.95 -5.73
CA LEU A 87 1.71 -0.93 -7.11
C LEU A 87 2.83 -1.95 -7.35
N GLY A 88 3.81 -2.01 -6.45
CA GLY A 88 4.86 -3.04 -6.51
C GLY A 88 4.30 -4.45 -6.42
N ASN A 89 3.30 -4.70 -5.57
CA ASN A 89 2.62 -5.99 -5.50
C ASN A 89 1.83 -6.33 -6.77
N ALA A 90 1.21 -5.35 -7.43
CA ALA A 90 0.52 -5.56 -8.69
C ALA A 90 1.50 -5.94 -9.82
N TYR A 91 2.67 -5.30 -9.88
CA TYR A 91 3.73 -5.71 -10.81
C TYR A 91 4.30 -7.10 -10.50
N LEU A 92 4.44 -7.44 -9.21
CA LEU A 92 4.84 -8.78 -8.80
C LEU A 92 3.84 -9.83 -9.31
N ALA A 93 2.53 -9.57 -9.21
CA ALA A 93 1.49 -10.46 -9.72
C ALA A 93 1.52 -10.61 -11.26
N GLN A 94 2.05 -9.62 -11.97
CA GLN A 94 2.32 -9.69 -13.41
C GLN A 94 3.70 -10.27 -13.76
N ASN A 95 4.48 -10.73 -12.77
CA ASN A 95 5.85 -11.22 -12.91
C ASN A 95 6.87 -10.16 -13.38
N ASP A 96 6.55 -8.86 -13.31
CA ASP A 96 7.50 -7.77 -13.54
C ASP A 96 8.27 -7.48 -12.24
N TYR A 97 9.22 -8.37 -11.92
CA TYR A 97 9.98 -8.32 -10.67
C TYR A 97 10.80 -7.04 -10.52
N GLN A 98 11.30 -6.48 -11.63
CA GLN A 98 12.11 -5.27 -11.62
C GLN A 98 11.29 -4.08 -11.14
N LYS A 99 10.11 -3.85 -11.71
CA LYS A 99 9.23 -2.77 -11.26
C LYS A 99 8.68 -3.04 -9.86
N ALA A 100 8.36 -4.30 -9.53
CA ALA A 100 7.93 -4.67 -8.18
C ALA A 100 8.96 -4.22 -7.12
N ILE A 101 10.24 -4.56 -7.33
CA ILE A 101 11.33 -4.16 -6.44
C ILE A 101 11.46 -2.63 -6.38
N GLN A 102 11.44 -1.96 -7.53
CA GLN A 102 11.57 -0.51 -7.60
C GLN A 102 10.52 0.19 -6.72
N TYR A 103 9.24 -0.09 -6.95
CA TYR A 103 8.16 0.57 -6.20
C TYR A 103 8.11 0.17 -4.72
N GLN A 104 8.47 -1.07 -4.38
CA GLN A 104 8.57 -1.48 -2.98
C GLN A 104 9.76 -0.81 -2.27
N GLN A 105 10.87 -0.55 -2.96
CA GLN A 105 12.00 0.25 -2.43
C GLN A 105 11.62 1.72 -2.25
N GLU A 106 10.89 2.31 -3.18
CA GLU A 106 10.36 3.68 -3.04
C GLU A 106 9.41 3.78 -1.83
N SER A 107 8.51 2.80 -1.64
CA SER A 107 7.67 2.72 -0.44
C SER A 107 8.51 2.59 0.83
N LEU A 108 9.56 1.76 0.83
CA LEU A 108 10.42 1.57 1.98
C LEU A 108 11.13 2.87 2.37
N ALA A 109 11.70 3.57 1.38
CA ALA A 109 12.36 4.85 1.58
C ALA A 109 11.40 5.88 2.17
N LEU A 110 10.19 6.01 1.60
CA LEU A 110 9.20 6.95 2.09
C LEU A 110 8.73 6.62 3.51
N SER A 111 8.44 5.34 3.81
CA SER A 111 8.08 4.89 5.15
C SER A 111 9.14 5.25 6.19
N ARG A 112 10.44 5.09 5.86
CA ARG A 112 11.55 5.50 6.73
C ARG A 112 11.61 7.01 6.92
N THR A 113 11.46 7.78 5.84
CA THR A 113 11.47 9.25 5.90
C THR A 113 10.39 9.81 6.81
N ILE A 114 9.20 9.20 6.82
CA ILE A 114 8.04 9.70 7.59
C ILE A 114 7.90 9.04 8.96
N GLY A 115 8.81 8.13 9.33
CA GLY A 115 8.77 7.40 10.58
C GLY A 115 7.64 6.35 10.67
N ASP A 116 7.04 5.94 9.56
CA ASP A 116 6.01 4.90 9.53
C ASP A 116 6.67 3.52 9.65
N ARG A 117 6.86 3.07 10.89
CA ARG A 117 7.47 1.78 11.20
C ARG A 117 6.63 0.59 10.71
N TYR A 118 5.31 0.73 10.68
CA TYR A 118 4.43 -0.34 10.20
C TYR A 118 4.46 -0.45 8.67
N GLY A 119 4.50 0.70 7.98
CA GLY A 119 4.76 0.79 6.54
C GLY A 119 6.13 0.22 6.17
N GLU A 120 7.18 0.57 6.93
CA GLU A 120 8.54 0.07 6.75
C GLU A 120 8.59 -1.46 6.86
N MET A 121 8.01 -2.01 7.93
CA MET A 121 7.95 -3.46 8.17
C MET A 121 7.30 -4.19 6.99
N GLN A 122 6.17 -3.69 6.48
CA GLN A 122 5.45 -4.30 5.36
C GLN A 122 6.22 -4.17 4.04
N ALA A 123 6.84 -3.02 3.76
CA ALA A 123 7.65 -2.85 2.54
C ALA A 123 8.86 -3.79 2.53
N LEU A 124 9.54 -3.97 3.66
CA LEU A 124 10.61 -4.96 3.83
C LEU A 124 10.11 -6.39 3.60
N GLY A 125 8.96 -6.75 4.17
CA GLY A 125 8.36 -8.07 3.97
C GLY A 125 8.04 -8.34 2.49
N ASN A 126 7.47 -7.35 1.80
CA ASN A 126 7.15 -7.46 0.37
C ASN A 126 8.42 -7.56 -0.49
N LEU A 127 9.46 -6.78 -0.21
CA LEU A 127 10.76 -6.93 -0.89
C LEU A 127 11.34 -8.32 -0.68
N GLY A 128 11.30 -8.82 0.56
CA GLY A 128 11.73 -10.17 0.88
C GLY A 128 11.03 -11.23 0.04
N ASN A 129 9.70 -11.12 -0.09
CA ASN A 129 8.91 -12.01 -0.93
C ASN A 129 9.25 -11.88 -2.42
N THR A 130 9.36 -10.66 -2.95
CA THR A 130 9.72 -10.41 -4.35
C THR A 130 11.10 -10.98 -4.70
N TYR A 131 12.09 -10.83 -3.82
CA TYR A 131 13.42 -11.42 -4.01
C TYR A 131 13.40 -12.94 -3.92
N ALA A 132 12.57 -13.53 -3.04
CA ALA A 132 12.43 -14.98 -2.97
C ALA A 132 11.82 -15.55 -4.27
N ILE A 133 10.74 -14.94 -4.77
CA ILE A 133 10.08 -15.35 -6.01
C ILE A 133 11.00 -15.20 -7.23
N SER A 134 11.83 -14.15 -7.27
CA SER A 134 12.82 -13.94 -8.34
C SER A 134 14.12 -14.74 -8.17
N GLY A 135 14.21 -15.60 -7.16
CA GLY A 135 15.33 -16.53 -6.95
C GLY A 135 16.54 -15.97 -6.21
N ASN A 136 16.49 -14.71 -5.74
CA ASN A 136 17.56 -14.11 -4.95
C ASN A 136 17.32 -14.31 -3.44
N PHE A 137 17.57 -15.53 -2.98
CA PHE A 137 17.30 -15.92 -1.59
C PHE A 137 18.15 -15.15 -0.56
N ASN A 138 19.38 -14.75 -0.90
CA ASN A 138 20.23 -13.98 0.00
C ASN A 138 19.61 -12.62 0.34
N ARG A 139 19.13 -11.89 -0.68
CA ARG A 139 18.40 -10.63 -0.46
C ARG A 139 17.06 -10.87 0.24
N ALA A 140 16.36 -11.95 -0.10
CA ALA A 140 15.10 -12.29 0.55
C ALA A 140 15.26 -12.42 2.08
N ILE A 141 16.25 -13.21 2.52
CA ILE A 141 16.57 -13.42 3.94
C ILE A 141 16.93 -12.10 4.61
N GLU A 142 17.78 -11.27 3.98
CA GLU A 142 18.18 -9.96 4.52
C GLU A 142 16.97 -9.06 4.81
N TYR A 143 16.06 -8.92 3.84
CA TYR A 143 14.87 -8.08 3.98
C TYR A 143 13.86 -8.66 4.98
N GLN A 144 13.66 -9.98 5.00
CA GLN A 144 12.78 -10.65 5.96
C GLN A 144 13.30 -10.51 7.40
N GLN A 145 14.61 -10.61 7.62
CA GLN A 145 15.23 -10.36 8.93
C GLN A 145 15.08 -8.90 9.37
N GLN A 146 15.18 -7.94 8.45
CA GLN A 146 14.88 -6.54 8.76
C GLN A 146 13.41 -6.37 9.17
N SER A 147 12.48 -6.94 8.40
CA SER A 147 11.04 -6.88 8.73
C SER A 147 10.73 -7.49 10.11
N LEU A 148 11.27 -8.68 10.39
CA LEU A 148 11.09 -9.36 11.67
C LEU A 148 11.64 -8.54 12.84
N ARG A 149 12.80 -7.89 12.69
CA ARG A 149 13.34 -7.01 13.74
C ARG A 149 12.39 -5.88 14.10
N ILE A 150 11.72 -5.27 13.12
CA ILE A 150 10.72 -4.24 13.38
C ILE A 150 9.50 -4.82 14.08
N LEU A 151 9.01 -5.98 13.61
CA LEU A 151 7.89 -6.69 14.23
C LEU A 151 8.15 -7.01 15.70
N SER A 152 9.35 -7.51 16.03
CA SER A 152 9.74 -7.83 17.40
C SER A 152 9.77 -6.61 18.33
N CYS A 153 10.07 -5.42 17.81
CA CYS A 153 9.96 -4.18 18.59
C CYS A 153 8.49 -3.87 18.95
N PHE A 154 7.53 -4.16 18.07
CA PHE A 154 6.12 -3.97 18.40
C PHE A 154 5.65 -4.92 19.50
N SER A 155 6.04 -6.20 19.44
CA SER A 155 5.68 -7.18 20.48
C SER A 155 6.45 -6.98 21.80
N GLY A 156 7.68 -6.47 21.74
CA GLY A 156 8.51 -6.21 22.92
C GLY A 156 8.01 -5.06 23.79
N CYS A 157 7.31 -4.07 23.21
CA CYS A 157 6.72 -2.96 23.97
C CYS A 157 5.51 -3.37 24.85
N PHE A 158 4.88 -4.52 24.62
CA PHE A 158 3.78 -5.01 25.46
C PHE A 158 4.25 -5.83 26.67
N ASN A 159 5.48 -6.36 26.65
CA ASN A 159 5.99 -7.26 27.69
C ASN A 159 6.68 -6.55 28.87
N THR A 160 6.74 -5.22 28.88
CA THR A 160 7.32 -4.44 30.01
C THR A 160 6.26 -3.83 30.93
N ALA A 161 4.98 -4.21 30.78
CA ALA A 161 3.87 -3.66 31.56
C ALA A 161 3.20 -4.67 32.53
N SER A 162 3.76 -5.88 32.68
CA SER A 162 3.22 -6.93 33.58
C SER A 162 4.18 -7.38 34.68
N GLU A 163 5.20 -6.58 35.01
CA GLU A 163 6.10 -6.83 36.15
C GLU A 163 6.14 -5.62 37.10
N ILE A 164 5.00 -5.29 37.72
CA ILE A 164 4.87 -4.59 39.01
C ILE A 164 3.64 -5.19 39.69
#